data_AF-A0A7S1W5C6-F1
#
_entry.id   AF-A0A7S1W5C6-F1
#
_cell.length_a   1.000
_cell.length_b   1.000
_cell.length_c   1.000
_cell.angle_alpha   90.00
_cell.angle_beta   90.00
_cell.angle_gamma   90.00
#
_symmetry.space_group_name_H-M   'P 1'
#
loop_
_entity.id
_entity.type
_entity.pdbx_description
1 polymer ?
#
loop_
_entity_poly.entity_id
_entity_poly.type
_entity_poly.pdbx_seq_one_letter_code
_entity_poly.pdbx_strand_id
1 'polypeptide(L)'
;YIQEVDGARDLACRGAGTIAISKHLCGNAVDQVFHLCARSGEWPAAFAMSSCCHHKLQYGDYVNRPFLAALGIRDHATLMAVARKAGWQASENPPWQQLIGAAVEALFDLGRVLWLRERGYAAFSVS
;
A
#
# COMPACT_ATOMS: atom_id res chain seq x y z
N TYR A 1 20.34 10.97 -0.65
CA TYR A 1 20.60 10.10 -1.82
C TYR A 1 19.27 9.52 -2.26
N ILE A 2 18.85 9.77 -3.50
CA ILE A 2 17.59 9.27 -4.06
C ILE A 2 17.95 8.05 -4.91
N GLN A 3 17.32 6.92 -4.65
CA GLN A 3 17.46 5.72 -5.48
C GLN A 3 16.09 5.23 -5.91
N GLU A 4 16.00 4.92 -7.20
CA GLU A 4 14.90 4.14 -7.77
C GLU A 4 15.20 2.66 -7.50
N VAL A 5 14.23 1.95 -6.96
CA VAL A 5 14.38 0.56 -6.49
C VAL A 5 13.15 -0.24 -6.88
N ASP A 6 13.38 -1.39 -7.52
CA ASP A 6 12.34 -2.25 -8.11
C ASP A 6 11.80 -3.32 -7.13
N GLY A 7 12.35 -3.40 -5.92
CA GLY A 7 12.04 -4.46 -4.95
C GLY A 7 11.89 -3.99 -3.51
N ALA A 8 10.99 -4.63 -2.76
CA ALA A 8 10.68 -4.27 -1.38
C ALA A 8 11.89 -4.32 -0.43
N ARG A 9 12.84 -5.22 -0.69
CA ARG A 9 14.07 -5.36 0.11
C ARG A 9 15.02 -4.18 -0.05
N ASP A 10 15.13 -3.62 -1.25
CA ASP A 10 16.05 -2.50 -1.50
C ASP A 10 15.53 -1.20 -0.86
N LEU A 11 14.21 -1.08 -0.74
CA LEU A 11 13.52 0.04 -0.09
C LEU A 11 13.66 0.03 1.44
N ALA A 12 13.69 -1.16 2.05
CA ALA A 12 13.60 -1.32 3.50
C ALA A 12 14.96 -1.34 4.24
N CYS A 13 16.07 -1.52 3.53
CA CYS A 13 17.40 -1.73 4.12
C CYS A 13 18.27 -0.46 4.19
N ARG A 14 17.66 0.73 4.24
CA ARG A 14 18.40 1.99 4.27
C ARG A 14 17.79 2.88 5.35
N GLY A 15 18.47 3.02 6.48
CA GLY A 15 17.98 3.73 7.66
C GLY A 15 17.67 5.23 7.47
N ALA A 16 17.63 5.96 8.59
CA ALA A 16 17.04 7.31 8.72
C ALA A 16 17.59 8.42 7.81
N GLY A 17 18.64 8.17 7.03
CA GLY A 17 19.20 9.14 6.07
C GLY A 17 18.67 9.02 4.63
N THR A 18 17.66 8.18 4.38
CA THR A 18 17.20 7.88 3.02
C THR A 18 15.74 8.23 2.75
N ILE A 19 15.45 8.53 1.48
CA ILE A 19 14.08 8.73 0.99
C ILE A 19 13.81 7.60 0.00
N ALA A 20 12.73 6.88 0.24
CA ALA A 20 12.39 5.70 -0.54
C ALA A 20 11.25 6.03 -1.51
N ILE A 21 11.54 5.98 -2.81
CA ILE A 21 10.61 6.36 -3.88
C ILE A 21 10.35 5.16 -4.78
N SER A 22 9.08 4.88 -5.10
CA SER A 22 8.73 3.83 -6.05
C SER A 22 7.52 4.21 -6.90
N LYS A 23 7.64 3.94 -8.21
CA LYS A 23 6.54 3.94 -9.17
C LYS A 23 6.19 2.50 -9.51
N HIS A 24 4.90 2.21 -9.67
CA HIS A 24 4.40 0.88 -10.02
C HIS A 24 4.72 -0.23 -9.00
N LEU A 25 4.83 0.11 -7.72
CA LEU A 25 4.98 -0.90 -6.68
C LEU A 25 3.66 -1.68 -6.58
N CYS A 26 3.66 -3.01 -6.66
CA CYS A 26 2.39 -3.72 -6.44
C CYS A 26 1.92 -3.49 -5.00
N GLY A 27 0.59 -3.55 -4.76
CA GLY A 27 0.04 -3.28 -3.43
C GLY A 27 0.71 -4.14 -2.34
N ASN A 28 0.91 -5.42 -2.62
CA ASN A 28 1.59 -6.32 -1.67
C ASN A 28 3.05 -5.96 -1.40
N ALA A 29 3.76 -5.41 -2.38
CA ALA A 29 5.16 -5.03 -2.20
C ALA A 29 5.30 -3.78 -1.32
N VAL A 30 4.35 -2.84 -1.38
CA VAL A 30 4.24 -1.73 -0.41
C VAL A 30 4.17 -2.29 1.01
N ASP A 31 3.25 -3.24 1.22
CA ASP A 31 3.05 -3.87 2.52
C ASP A 31 4.30 -4.65 2.99
N GLN A 32 5.01 -5.33 2.08
CA GLN A 32 6.28 -5.99 2.38
C GLN A 32 7.40 -5.02 2.78
N VAL A 33 7.52 -3.86 2.12
CA VAL A 33 8.48 -2.81 2.53
C VAL A 33 8.23 -2.43 3.98
N PHE A 34 6.98 -2.10 4.30
CA PHE A 34 6.59 -1.67 5.64
C PHE A 34 6.84 -2.75 6.70
N HIS A 35 6.56 -4.02 6.40
CA HIS A 35 6.91 -5.12 7.30
C HIS A 35 8.41 -5.28 7.49
N LEU A 36 9.20 -5.11 6.44
CA LEU A 36 10.66 -5.19 6.54
C LEU A 36 11.21 -4.06 7.41
N CYS A 37 10.79 -2.82 7.20
CA CYS A 37 11.19 -1.68 8.04
C CYS A 37 10.77 -1.89 9.51
N ALA A 38 9.54 -2.36 9.74
CA ALA A 38 9.05 -2.63 11.09
C ALA A 38 9.82 -3.75 11.79
N ARG A 39 10.29 -4.76 11.05
CA ARG A 39 11.08 -5.87 11.59
C ARG A 39 12.55 -5.51 11.79
N SER A 40 13.15 -4.74 10.89
CA SER A 40 14.55 -4.32 11.00
C SER A 40 14.74 -3.19 12.01
N GLY A 41 13.70 -2.39 12.24
CA GLY A 41 13.80 -1.12 12.95
C GLY A 41 14.48 -0.02 12.11
N GLU A 42 14.86 -0.33 10.88
CA GLU A 42 15.46 0.61 9.95
C GLU A 42 14.36 1.27 9.12
N TRP A 43 14.17 2.55 9.38
CA TRP A 43 13.12 3.35 8.77
C TRP A 43 13.75 4.45 7.91
N PRO A 44 13.36 4.60 6.64
CA PRO A 44 13.77 5.74 5.83
C PRO A 44 13.14 7.02 6.39
N ALA A 45 13.77 8.17 6.14
CA ALA A 45 13.24 9.48 6.52
C ALA A 45 11.86 9.76 5.90
N ALA A 46 11.62 9.28 4.67
CA ALA A 46 10.36 9.45 3.98
C ALA A 46 10.09 8.36 2.95
N PHE A 47 8.81 8.17 2.65
CA PHE A 47 8.32 7.31 1.58
C PHE A 47 7.54 8.14 0.55
N ALA A 48 7.70 7.82 -0.73
CA ALA A 48 6.82 8.26 -1.82
C ALA A 48 6.52 7.06 -2.72
N MET A 49 5.33 6.49 -2.57
CA MET A 49 4.95 5.23 -3.22
C MET A 49 3.68 5.42 -4.04
N SER A 50 3.70 4.93 -5.28
CA SER A 50 2.51 4.78 -6.10
C SER A 50 2.26 3.30 -6.34
N SER A 51 1.13 2.80 -5.80
CA SER A 51 0.73 1.41 -5.99
C SER A 51 -0.10 1.24 -7.26
N CYS A 52 0.29 0.33 -8.15
CA CYS A 52 -0.41 0.14 -9.45
C CYS A 52 -1.21 -1.17 -9.57
N CYS A 53 -0.96 -2.14 -8.69
CA CYS A 53 -1.50 -3.50 -8.82
C CYS A 53 -2.03 -4.02 -7.47
N HIS A 54 -3.28 -3.69 -7.14
CA HIS A 54 -3.93 -4.14 -5.91
C HIS A 54 -4.39 -5.60 -5.96
N HIS A 55 -4.55 -6.18 -7.14
CA HIS A 55 -4.92 -7.59 -7.33
C HIS A 55 -3.89 -8.62 -6.81
N LYS A 56 -2.73 -8.19 -6.33
CA LYS A 56 -1.68 -9.04 -5.76
C LYS A 56 -1.67 -9.02 -4.24
N LEU A 57 -2.54 -8.24 -3.60
CA LEU A 57 -2.64 -8.12 -2.15
C LEU A 57 -2.82 -9.50 -1.50
N GLN A 58 -2.06 -9.75 -0.45
CA GLN A 58 -2.21 -10.91 0.42
C GLN A 58 -2.76 -10.44 1.76
N TYR A 59 -3.88 -11.03 2.19
CA TYR A 59 -4.51 -10.68 3.47
C TYR A 59 -3.56 -10.85 4.67
N GLY A 60 -2.69 -11.86 4.64
CA GLY A 60 -1.67 -12.06 5.67
C GLY A 60 -0.60 -10.96 5.69
N ASP A 61 -0.31 -10.35 4.55
CA ASP A 61 0.75 -9.36 4.39
C ASP A 61 0.23 -7.93 4.54
N TYR A 62 -1.06 -7.64 4.35
CA TYR A 62 -1.57 -6.28 4.47
C TYR A 62 -1.27 -5.71 5.87
N VAL A 63 -0.66 -4.52 5.94
CA VAL A 63 -0.08 -4.03 7.20
C VAL A 63 -1.12 -3.71 8.27
N ASN A 64 -2.32 -3.26 7.87
CA ASN A 64 -3.38 -2.84 8.78
C ASN A 64 -4.57 -3.80 8.77
N ARG A 65 -4.35 -5.07 9.14
CA ARG A 65 -5.41 -6.07 9.23
C ARG A 65 -6.56 -5.68 10.18
N PRO A 66 -6.33 -5.05 11.35
CA PRO A 66 -7.42 -4.57 12.20
C PRO A 66 -8.37 -3.60 11.47
N PHE A 67 -7.84 -2.68 10.66
CA PHE A 67 -8.64 -1.79 9.82
C PHE A 67 -9.49 -2.56 8.81
N LEU A 68 -8.91 -3.53 8.09
CA LEU A 68 -9.67 -4.38 7.17
C LEU A 68 -10.79 -5.15 7.88
N ALA A 69 -10.49 -5.73 9.04
CA ALA A 69 -11.45 -6.50 9.82
C ALA A 69 -12.64 -5.64 10.30
N ALA A 70 -12.38 -4.37 10.64
CA ALA A 70 -13.41 -3.39 11.00
C ALA A 70 -14.34 -3.05 9.82
N LEU A 71 -13.83 -3.12 8.59
CA LEU A 71 -14.61 -2.98 7.35
C LEU A 71 -15.30 -4.29 6.90
N GLY A 72 -15.16 -5.37 7.67
CA GLY A 72 -15.73 -6.68 7.33
C GLY A 72 -14.87 -7.53 6.38
N ILE A 73 -13.69 -7.05 5.98
CA ILE A 73 -12.73 -7.82 5.17
C ILE A 73 -11.89 -8.67 6.13
N ARG A 74 -12.29 -9.94 6.31
CA ARG A 74 -11.71 -10.83 7.36
C ARG A 74 -10.92 -12.02 6.81
N ASP A 75 -10.97 -12.23 5.50
CA ASP A 75 -10.34 -13.36 4.84
C ASP A 75 -9.78 -12.95 3.47
N HIS A 76 -8.94 -13.81 2.92
CA HIS A 76 -8.27 -13.57 1.64
C HIS A 76 -9.25 -13.53 0.46
N ALA A 77 -10.33 -14.32 0.47
CA ALA A 77 -11.29 -14.34 -0.64
C ALA A 77 -12.06 -13.02 -0.72
N THR A 78 -12.53 -12.51 0.43
CA THR A 78 -13.19 -11.21 0.55
C THR A 78 -12.25 -10.08 0.15
N LEU A 79 -10.99 -10.11 0.62
CA LEU A 79 -9.97 -9.14 0.20
C LEU A 79 -9.80 -9.12 -1.32
N MET A 80 -9.64 -10.29 -1.94
CA MET A 80 -9.43 -10.38 -3.38
C MET A 80 -10.65 -9.93 -4.18
N ALA A 81 -11.86 -10.18 -3.69
CA ALA A 81 -13.08 -9.70 -4.32
C ALA A 81 -13.16 -8.16 -4.34
N VAL A 82 -12.70 -7.50 -3.26
CA VAL A 82 -12.62 -6.04 -3.18
C VAL A 82 -11.44 -5.52 -4.00
N ALA A 83 -10.24 -6.04 -3.79
CA ALA A 83 -9.00 -5.58 -4.41
C ALA A 83 -9.01 -5.67 -5.95
N ARG A 84 -9.72 -6.64 -6.53
CA ARG A 84 -9.91 -6.73 -7.99
C ARG A 84 -10.65 -5.52 -8.56
N LYS A 85 -11.53 -4.88 -7.78
CA LYS A 85 -12.27 -3.69 -8.21
C LYS A 85 -11.39 -2.47 -8.36
N ALA A 86 -10.19 -2.44 -7.77
CA ALA A 86 -9.23 -1.36 -8.04
C ALA A 86 -8.88 -1.25 -9.53
N GLY A 87 -8.90 -2.37 -10.28
CA GLY A 87 -8.69 -2.37 -11.73
C GLY A 87 -9.79 -1.68 -12.53
N TRP A 88 -10.92 -1.35 -11.90
CA TRP A 88 -12.03 -0.64 -12.56
C TRP A 88 -11.73 0.83 -12.87
N GLN A 89 -10.62 1.38 -12.39
CA GLN A 89 -10.14 2.71 -12.76
C GLN A 89 -9.69 2.84 -14.21
N ALA A 90 -9.49 1.71 -14.91
CA ALA A 90 -9.03 1.74 -16.29
C ALA A 90 -10.03 2.49 -17.19
N SER A 91 -9.51 3.32 -18.10
CA SER A 91 -10.29 4.29 -18.90
C SER A 91 -11.37 3.65 -19.78
N GLU A 92 -11.25 2.36 -20.08
CA GLU A 92 -12.23 1.58 -20.84
C GLU A 92 -13.51 1.27 -20.04
N ASN A 93 -13.49 1.40 -18.71
CA ASN A 93 -14.64 1.12 -17.87
C ASN A 93 -15.59 2.33 -17.80
N PRO A 94 -16.91 2.13 -17.59
CA PRO A 94 -17.85 3.23 -17.39
C PRO A 94 -17.52 4.07 -16.15
N PRO A 95 -17.91 5.36 -16.10
CA PRO A 95 -17.52 6.29 -15.02
C PRO A 95 -17.81 5.80 -13.60
N TRP A 96 -18.95 5.12 -13.39
CA TRP A 96 -19.29 4.59 -12.07
C TRP A 96 -18.34 3.47 -11.60
N GLN A 97 -17.78 2.70 -12.53
CA GLN A 97 -16.76 1.69 -12.22
C GLN A 97 -15.44 2.35 -11.86
N GLN A 98 -15.05 3.39 -12.59
CA GLN A 98 -13.85 4.17 -12.28
C GLN A 98 -13.91 4.75 -10.87
N LEU A 99 -15.06 5.33 -10.49
CA LEU A 99 -15.29 5.85 -9.13
C LEU A 99 -15.14 4.77 -8.06
N ILE A 100 -15.69 3.57 -8.29
CA ILE A 100 -15.53 2.45 -7.35
C ILE A 100 -14.07 2.01 -7.28
N GLY A 101 -13.39 1.92 -8.42
CA GLY A 101 -11.98 1.55 -8.45
C GLY A 101 -11.10 2.53 -7.67
N ALA A 102 -11.34 3.83 -7.83
CA ALA A 102 -10.65 4.89 -7.09
C ALA A 102 -10.93 4.79 -5.58
N ALA A 103 -12.20 4.61 -5.21
CA ALA A 103 -12.58 4.45 -3.80
C ALA A 103 -11.92 3.21 -3.15
N VAL A 104 -11.78 2.11 -3.89
CA VAL A 104 -11.11 0.89 -3.41
C VAL A 104 -9.60 1.11 -3.22
N GLU A 105 -8.93 1.83 -4.11
CA GLU A 105 -7.53 2.19 -3.94
C GLU A 105 -7.33 3.10 -2.72
N ALA A 106 -8.12 4.17 -2.62
CA ALA A 106 -8.11 5.09 -1.49
C ALA A 106 -8.37 4.36 -0.15
N LEU A 107 -9.21 3.32 -0.13
CA LEU A 107 -9.45 2.49 1.05
C LEU A 107 -8.19 1.77 1.51
N PHE A 108 -7.46 1.11 0.61
CA PHE A 108 -6.24 0.39 0.98
C PHE A 108 -5.12 1.36 1.38
N ASP A 109 -5.01 2.49 0.72
CA ASP A 109 -4.03 3.51 1.06
C ASP A 109 -4.35 4.19 2.39
N LEU A 110 -5.62 4.42 2.69
CA LEU A 110 -6.05 4.92 4.00
C LEU A 110 -5.59 3.99 5.12
N GLY A 111 -5.81 2.68 4.99
CA GLY A 111 -5.36 1.73 6.00
C GLY A 111 -3.84 1.74 6.21
N ARG A 112 -3.05 1.91 5.14
CA ARG A 112 -1.59 2.08 5.20
C ARG A 112 -1.18 3.40 5.86
N VAL A 113 -1.84 4.50 5.51
CA VAL A 113 -1.62 5.83 6.09
C VAL A 113 -1.88 5.80 7.60
N LEU A 114 -2.99 5.21 8.03
CA LEU A 114 -3.32 5.06 9.44
C LEU A 114 -2.23 4.26 10.18
N TRP A 115 -1.78 3.15 9.58
CA TRP A 115 -0.75 2.30 10.16
C TRP A 115 0.62 2.97 10.27
N LEU A 116 0.99 3.80 9.29
CA LEU A 116 2.21 4.62 9.32
C LEU A 116 2.13 5.74 10.37
N ARG A 117 0.97 6.40 10.50
CA ARG A 117 0.75 7.45 11.50
C ARG A 117 0.88 6.93 12.93
N GLU A 118 0.39 5.71 13.21
CA GLU A 118 0.62 5.03 14.49
C GLU A 118 2.10 4.81 14.82
N ARG A 119 2.98 4.87 13.82
CA ARG A 119 4.44 4.71 13.94
C ARG A 119 5.19 6.04 13.87
N GLY A 120 4.49 7.17 13.95
CA GLY A 120 5.09 8.50 14.01
C GLY A 120 5.34 9.17 12.66
N TYR A 121 4.95 8.56 11.54
CA TYR A 121 5.06 9.21 10.22
C TYR A 121 3.93 10.23 10.00
N ALA A 122 4.28 11.38 9.45
CA ALA A 122 3.33 12.31 8.83
C ALA A 122 2.94 11.80 7.44
N ALA A 123 1.98 10.85 7.37
CA ALA A 123 1.56 10.20 6.12
C ALA A 123 0.21 10.73 5.59
N PHE A 124 0.04 10.73 4.27
CA PHE A 124 -1.21 11.02 3.56
C PHE A 124 -1.26 10.25 2.22
N SER A 125 -2.44 10.13 1.62
CA SER A 125 -2.61 9.61 0.26
C SER A 125 -3.25 10.66 -0.65
N VAL A 126 -3.00 10.56 -1.95
CA VAL A 126 -3.55 11.44 -3.00
C VAL A 126 -4.40 10.68 -4.03
N SER A 127 -4.73 9.43 -3.73
CA SER A 127 -5.57 8.53 -4.54
C SER A 127 -7.01 9.02 -4.68
#